data_AF-A0ABD0S1G3-F1
#
_entry.id   AF-A0ABD0S1G3-F1
#
_cell.length_a   1.000
_cell.length_b   1.000
_cell.length_c   1.000
_cell.angle_alpha   90.00
_cell.angle_beta   90.00
_cell.angle_gamma   90.00
#
_symmetry.space_group_name_H-M   'P 1'
#
loop_
_entity.id
_entity.type
_entity.pdbx_description
1 polymer ?
#
loop_
_entity_poly.entity_id
_entity_poly.type
_entity_poly.pdbx_seq_one_letter_code
_entity_poly.pdbx_strand_id
1 'polypeptide(L)'
;DLSASILKVHVAAISANHDLVEGRSVGKHDLVIRFLIGARRLNPPRPHFIPSWDLAVVLQALQQDPFEPLQSVKLNALSLKTALLTALSSVKRVEALQALSVNSLCLEFGPADSHVVLRPRPGYVPKVPTTSFRDQVVTLQAIPSQEDDPNLTLLCPVHALRIYLERTQPFRRSEQLFVSYGGQQKGKTVSKQRISHWLVDAIRMAYQARGLPCPLG
;
A
#
# COMPACT_ATOMS: atom_id res chain seq x y z
N ASP A 1 27.25 -7.04 -2.21
CA ASP A 1 27.17 -6.79 -3.67
C ASP A 1 26.22 -5.67 -4.01
N LEU A 2 26.70 -4.65 -4.72
CA LEU A 2 25.86 -3.59 -5.27
C LEU A 2 25.09 -4.13 -6.48
N SER A 3 23.79 -3.83 -6.59
CA SER A 3 23.02 -4.25 -7.76
C SER A 3 23.36 -3.40 -8.98
N ALA A 4 23.24 -3.99 -10.19
CA ALA A 4 23.45 -3.26 -11.44
C ALA A 4 22.54 -2.02 -11.57
N SER A 5 21.37 -2.02 -10.91
CA SER A 5 20.46 -0.87 -10.88
C SER A 5 21.02 0.29 -10.05
N ILE A 6 21.70 0.01 -8.93
CA ILE A 6 22.33 1.05 -8.10
C ILE A 6 23.49 1.70 -8.85
N LEU A 7 24.31 0.90 -9.54
CA LEU A 7 25.41 1.43 -10.37
C LEU A 7 24.91 2.37 -11.47
N LYS A 8 23.81 2.02 -12.13
CA LYS A 8 23.17 2.90 -13.12
C LYS A 8 22.72 4.23 -12.51
N VAL A 9 22.14 4.21 -11.31
CA VAL A 9 21.72 5.42 -10.61
C VAL A 9 22.91 6.32 -10.27
N HIS A 10 24.03 5.75 -9.78
CA HIS A 10 25.25 6.52 -9.52
C HIS A 10 25.84 7.12 -10.80
N VAL A 11 25.93 6.33 -11.88
CA VAL A 11 26.39 6.84 -13.18
C VAL A 11 25.51 7.99 -13.67
N ALA A 12 24.19 7.89 -13.53
CA ALA A 12 23.28 8.98 -13.90
C ALA A 12 23.50 10.24 -13.05
N ALA A 13 23.70 10.09 -11.74
CA ALA A 13 23.97 11.22 -10.84
C ALA A 13 25.30 11.91 -11.17
N ILE A 14 26.35 11.14 -11.46
CA ILE A 14 27.64 11.68 -11.92
C ILE A 14 27.46 12.39 -13.26
N SER A 15 26.77 11.76 -14.21
CA SER A 15 26.52 12.32 -15.55
C SER A 15 25.79 13.65 -15.52
N ALA A 16 24.96 13.90 -14.50
CA ALA A 16 24.19 15.12 -14.34
C ALA A 16 25.00 16.29 -13.72
N ASN A 17 26.11 16.00 -13.03
CA ASN A 17 26.88 17.00 -12.28
C ASN A 17 28.36 17.06 -12.71
N HIS A 18 28.73 16.35 -13.76
CA HIS A 18 30.11 16.27 -14.24
C HIS A 18 30.21 16.84 -15.66
N ASP A 19 31.29 17.55 -15.94
CA ASP A 19 31.59 18.05 -17.28
C ASP A 19 31.70 16.93 -18.31
N LEU A 20 31.64 17.29 -19.59
CA LEU A 20 31.81 16.32 -20.66
C LEU A 20 33.21 15.70 -20.60
N VAL A 21 33.28 14.37 -20.64
CA VAL A 21 34.51 13.60 -20.79
C VAL A 21 34.62 13.22 -22.26
N GLU A 22 35.68 13.66 -22.93
CA GLU A 22 35.89 13.44 -24.37
C GLU A 22 34.69 13.92 -25.22
N GLY A 23 34.08 15.05 -24.85
CA GLY A 23 32.92 15.62 -25.53
C GLY A 23 31.61 14.85 -25.32
N ARG A 24 31.58 13.85 -24.43
CA ARG A 24 30.40 13.04 -24.11
C ARG A 24 30.08 13.11 -22.62
N SER A 25 28.80 12.96 -22.27
CA SER A 25 28.41 12.77 -20.87
C SER A 25 28.96 11.44 -20.35
N VAL A 26 29.36 11.38 -19.07
CA VAL A 26 29.96 10.20 -18.43
C VAL A 26 29.13 8.92 -18.67
N GLY A 27 27.81 9.00 -18.57
CA GLY A 27 26.93 7.85 -18.76
C GLY A 27 26.81 7.35 -20.20
N LYS A 28 27.28 8.15 -21.17
CA LYS A 28 27.38 7.80 -22.60
C LYS A 28 28.79 7.38 -23.02
N HIS A 29 29.75 7.39 -22.10
CA HIS A 29 31.13 6.98 -22.39
C HIS A 29 31.21 5.46 -22.56
N ASP A 30 31.92 4.99 -23.59
CA ASP A 30 31.92 3.57 -23.99
C ASP A 30 32.41 2.64 -22.87
N LEU A 31 33.43 3.06 -22.11
CA LEU A 31 33.92 2.33 -20.94
C LEU A 31 32.86 2.17 -19.84
N VAL A 32 32.09 3.23 -19.58
CA VAL A 32 31.04 3.21 -18.54
C VAL A 32 29.89 2.29 -18.97
N ILE A 33 29.51 2.33 -20.25
CA ILE A 33 28.51 1.42 -20.81
C ILE A 33 28.99 -0.03 -20.70
N ARG A 34 30.22 -0.33 -21.13
CA ARG A 34 30.82 -1.68 -21.04
C ARG A 34 30.89 -2.17 -19.59
N PHE A 35 31.30 -1.30 -18.66
CA PHE A 35 31.30 -1.59 -17.23
C PHE A 35 29.90 -1.95 -16.72
N LEU A 36 28.87 -1.16 -17.03
CA LEU A 36 27.49 -1.44 -16.61
C LEU A 36 26.93 -2.73 -17.22
N ILE A 37 27.30 -3.06 -18.46
CA ILE A 37 26.96 -4.34 -19.10
C ILE A 37 27.62 -5.49 -18.34
N GLY A 38 28.93 -5.38 -18.05
CA GLY A 38 29.68 -6.38 -17.28
C GLY A 38 29.09 -6.59 -15.88
N ALA A 39 28.83 -5.51 -15.15
CA ALA A 39 28.23 -5.56 -13.82
C ALA A 39 26.86 -6.24 -13.83
N ARG A 40 26.02 -6.00 -14.85
CA ARG A 40 24.72 -6.68 -15.01
C ARG A 40 24.88 -8.17 -15.32
N ARG A 41 25.93 -8.57 -16.03
CA ARG A 41 26.21 -9.99 -16.31
C ARG A 41 26.73 -10.71 -15.07
N LEU A 42 27.58 -10.06 -14.28
CA LEU A 42 28.11 -10.59 -13.02
C LEU A 42 27.02 -10.74 -11.95
N ASN A 43 26.06 -9.82 -11.91
CA ASN A 43 24.94 -9.86 -10.98
C ASN A 43 23.61 -9.61 -11.72
N PRO A 44 23.06 -10.64 -12.39
CA PRO A 44 21.82 -10.51 -13.14
C PRO A 44 20.67 -10.09 -12.20
N PRO A 45 19.74 -9.23 -12.66
CA PRO A 45 18.57 -8.88 -11.86
C PRO A 45 17.83 -10.17 -11.49
N ARG A 46 17.72 -10.45 -10.19
CA ARG A 46 16.91 -11.57 -9.72
C ARG A 46 15.45 -11.26 -10.05
N PRO A 47 14.68 -12.21 -10.60
CA PRO A 47 13.25 -12.00 -10.79
C PRO A 47 12.62 -11.59 -9.47
N HIS A 48 11.68 -10.65 -9.52
CA HIS A 48 10.89 -10.30 -8.36
C HIS A 48 10.19 -11.57 -7.86
N PHE A 49 10.47 -11.98 -6.63
CA PHE A 49 9.75 -13.08 -6.01
C PHE A 49 8.26 -12.74 -6.07
N ILE A 50 7.49 -13.60 -6.74
CA ILE A 50 6.05 -13.63 -6.53
C ILE A 50 5.88 -13.78 -5.02
N PRO A 51 5.09 -12.92 -4.37
CA PRO A 51 4.87 -13.06 -2.95
C PRO A 51 4.47 -14.51 -2.66
N SER A 52 5.16 -15.15 -1.72
CA SER A 52 4.92 -16.54 -1.32
C SER A 52 3.56 -16.76 -0.64
N TRP A 53 2.75 -15.71 -0.52
CA TRP A 53 1.45 -15.76 0.12
C TRP A 53 0.32 -15.96 -0.91
N ASP A 54 -0.69 -16.71 -0.49
CA ASP A 54 -1.88 -17.11 -1.22
C ASP A 54 -3.03 -16.16 -0.83
N LEU A 55 -3.58 -15.48 -1.84
CA LEU A 55 -4.66 -14.54 -1.65
C LEU A 55 -5.94 -15.21 -1.15
N ALA A 56 -6.26 -16.42 -1.60
CA ALA A 56 -7.46 -17.12 -1.17
C ALA A 56 -7.41 -17.44 0.33
N VAL A 57 -6.25 -17.88 0.83
CA VAL A 57 -6.01 -18.12 2.26
C VAL A 57 -6.23 -16.85 3.07
N VAL A 58 -5.69 -15.73 2.60
CA VAL A 58 -5.82 -14.45 3.30
C VAL A 58 -7.26 -13.97 3.31
N LEU A 59 -7.97 -14.01 2.18
CA LEU A 59 -9.37 -13.59 2.10
C LEU A 59 -10.26 -14.46 2.99
N GLN A 60 -10.09 -15.79 2.98
CA GLN A 60 -10.83 -16.69 3.87
C GLN A 60 -10.61 -16.36 5.35
N ALA A 61 -9.36 -16.07 5.74
CA ALA A 61 -9.04 -15.70 7.12
C ALA A 61 -9.65 -14.36 7.53
N LEU A 62 -9.70 -13.37 6.62
CA LEU A 62 -10.32 -12.07 6.89
C LEU A 62 -11.83 -12.17 7.18
N GLN A 63 -12.50 -13.24 6.77
CA GLN A 63 -13.92 -13.48 7.03
C GLN A 63 -14.20 -14.09 8.42
N GLN A 64 -13.17 -14.35 9.23
CA GLN A 64 -13.28 -15.06 10.50
C GLN A 64 -12.56 -14.32 11.63
N ASP A 65 -12.57 -14.88 12.85
CA ASP A 65 -11.69 -14.44 13.94
C ASP A 65 -10.21 -14.51 13.49
N PRO A 66 -9.35 -13.52 13.81
CA PRO A 66 -9.56 -12.38 14.70
C PRO A 66 -10.00 -11.09 13.99
N PHE A 67 -10.54 -11.17 12.77
CA PHE A 67 -10.88 -10.01 11.96
C PHE A 67 -12.37 -9.63 11.97
N GLU A 68 -13.23 -10.55 12.39
CA GLU A 68 -14.67 -10.36 12.53
C GLU A 68 -15.14 -10.64 13.97
N PRO A 69 -16.25 -10.04 14.45
CA PRO A 69 -17.08 -9.05 13.75
C PRO A 69 -16.51 -7.62 13.82
N LEU A 70 -16.51 -6.87 12.71
CA LEU A 70 -15.89 -5.53 12.59
C LEU A 70 -16.31 -4.52 13.68
N GLN A 71 -17.56 -4.59 14.16
CA GLN A 71 -18.11 -3.68 15.15
C GLN A 71 -17.45 -3.83 16.53
N SER A 72 -17.01 -5.04 16.91
CA SER A 72 -16.47 -5.31 18.24
C SER A 72 -14.99 -5.73 18.24
N VAL A 73 -14.45 -6.14 17.09
CA VAL A 73 -13.06 -6.58 16.95
C VAL A 73 -12.06 -5.54 17.47
N LYS A 74 -10.88 -5.97 17.90
CA LYS A 74 -9.83 -5.04 18.36
C LYS A 74 -9.43 -4.07 17.24
N LEU A 75 -9.15 -2.81 17.61
CA LEU A 75 -8.77 -1.75 16.65
C LEU A 75 -7.54 -2.09 15.81
N ASN A 76 -6.62 -2.93 16.31
CA ASN A 76 -5.50 -3.40 15.51
C ASN A 76 -5.99 -4.26 14.34
N ALA A 77 -6.76 -5.32 14.60
CA ALA A 77 -7.27 -6.21 13.57
C ALA A 77 -8.19 -5.46 12.59
N LEU A 78 -9.05 -4.56 13.07
CA LEU A 78 -9.85 -3.68 12.21
C LEU A 78 -8.96 -2.84 11.28
N SER A 79 -7.95 -2.15 11.83
CA SER A 79 -7.00 -1.35 11.05
C SER A 79 -6.26 -2.18 10.00
N LEU A 80 -5.79 -3.37 10.38
CA LEU A 80 -5.06 -4.29 9.50
C LEU A 80 -5.95 -4.76 8.34
N LYS A 81 -7.18 -5.24 8.65
CA LYS A 81 -8.15 -5.68 7.65
C LYS A 81 -8.55 -4.55 6.71
N THR A 82 -8.94 -3.40 7.24
CA THR A 82 -9.36 -2.26 6.42
C THR A 82 -8.21 -1.77 5.53
N ALA A 83 -6.97 -1.68 6.06
CA ALA A 83 -5.81 -1.30 5.27
C ALA A 83 -5.51 -2.29 4.15
N LEU A 84 -5.59 -3.60 4.42
CA LEU A 84 -5.36 -4.64 3.43
C LEU A 84 -6.42 -4.65 2.34
N LEU A 85 -7.72 -4.62 2.70
CA LEU A 85 -8.81 -4.55 1.72
C LEU A 85 -8.71 -3.29 0.86
N THR A 86 -8.42 -2.13 1.47
CA THR A 86 -8.22 -0.88 0.73
C THR A 86 -7.06 -1.01 -0.25
N ALA A 87 -5.94 -1.61 0.16
CA ALA A 87 -4.77 -1.80 -0.69
C ALA A 87 -5.05 -2.74 -1.88
N LEU A 88 -5.74 -3.86 -1.62
CA LEU A 88 -6.10 -4.85 -2.62
C LEU A 88 -7.08 -4.25 -3.65
N SER A 89 -8.09 -3.52 -3.18
CA SER A 89 -9.11 -2.93 -4.05
C SER A 89 -8.62 -1.69 -4.80
N SER A 90 -7.71 -0.91 -4.23
CA SER A 90 -7.22 0.32 -4.89
C SER A 90 -6.09 0.07 -5.88
N VAL A 91 -5.35 -1.03 -5.74
CA VAL A 91 -4.12 -1.34 -6.50
C VAL A 91 -3.14 -0.16 -6.50
N LYS A 92 -3.03 0.53 -5.36
CA LYS A 92 -2.16 1.70 -5.21
C LYS A 92 -0.94 1.36 -4.37
N ARG A 93 0.15 2.09 -4.60
CA ARG A 93 1.35 2.00 -3.75
C ARG A 93 1.04 2.44 -2.33
N VAL A 94 1.80 1.92 -1.36
CA VAL A 94 1.68 2.29 0.06
C VAL A 94 1.79 3.80 0.28
N GLU A 95 2.60 4.51 -0.51
CA GLU A 95 2.70 5.96 -0.42
C GLU A 95 1.43 6.71 -0.79
N ALA A 96 0.64 6.17 -1.72
CA ALA A 96 -0.63 6.76 -2.12
C ALA A 96 -1.69 6.45 -1.05
N LEU A 97 -1.72 5.23 -0.51
CA LEU A 97 -2.58 4.87 0.64
C LEU A 97 -2.32 5.78 1.84
N GLN A 98 -1.04 6.08 2.12
CA GLN A 98 -0.64 6.99 3.18
C GLN A 98 -1.16 8.41 2.96
N ALA A 99 -1.25 8.86 1.70
CA ALA A 99 -1.66 10.20 1.35
C ALA A 99 -3.18 10.43 1.37
N LEU A 100 -3.99 9.37 1.43
CA LEU A 100 -5.45 9.48 1.50
C LEU A 100 -5.90 10.24 2.75
N SER A 101 -7.01 10.96 2.64
CA SER A 101 -7.53 11.86 3.68
C SER A 101 -9.03 11.63 3.93
N VAL A 102 -9.47 11.86 5.17
CA VAL A 102 -10.90 11.86 5.57
C VAL A 102 -11.58 13.22 5.38
N ASN A 103 -10.83 14.24 4.97
CA ASN A 103 -11.38 15.56 4.68
C ASN A 103 -12.54 15.44 3.67
N SER A 104 -13.59 16.25 3.83
CA SER A 104 -14.81 16.20 2.99
C SER A 104 -14.56 16.39 1.49
N LEU A 105 -13.46 17.06 1.10
CA LEU A 105 -13.07 17.18 -0.30
C LEU A 105 -12.39 15.91 -0.84
N CYS A 106 -11.86 15.08 0.06
CA CYS A 106 -11.04 13.92 -0.26
C CYS A 106 -11.77 12.58 -0.07
N LEU A 107 -12.85 12.54 0.71
CA LEU A 107 -13.59 11.33 1.01
C LEU A 107 -15.07 11.55 0.79
N GLU A 108 -15.65 10.73 -0.07
CA GLU A 108 -17.05 10.84 -0.47
C GLU A 108 -17.63 9.43 -0.61
N PHE A 109 -18.70 9.15 0.12
CA PHE A 109 -19.43 7.90 -0.03
C PHE A 109 -20.57 8.09 -1.01
N GLY A 110 -20.72 7.13 -1.91
CA GLY A 110 -21.84 7.07 -2.84
C GLY A 110 -23.18 6.82 -2.14
N PRO A 111 -24.29 6.94 -2.88
CA PRO A 111 -25.61 6.66 -2.36
C PRO A 111 -25.70 5.22 -1.84
N ALA A 112 -26.32 5.07 -0.66
CA ALA A 112 -26.47 3.80 0.05
C ALA A 112 -25.17 2.98 0.16
N ASP A 113 -24.03 3.66 0.21
CA ASP A 113 -22.71 3.06 0.39
C ASP A 113 -22.28 2.15 -0.76
N SER A 114 -22.86 2.35 -1.95
CA SER A 114 -22.52 1.60 -3.16
C SER A 114 -21.05 1.66 -3.54
N HIS A 115 -20.37 2.76 -3.20
CA HIS A 115 -18.95 2.97 -3.44
C HIS A 115 -18.38 4.03 -2.50
N VAL A 116 -17.06 4.16 -2.48
CA VAL A 116 -16.36 5.29 -1.85
C VAL A 116 -15.31 5.86 -2.80
N VAL A 117 -15.28 7.18 -2.91
CA VAL A 117 -14.27 7.94 -3.64
C VAL A 117 -13.27 8.49 -2.64
N LEU A 118 -12.00 8.18 -2.85
CA LEU A 118 -10.88 8.56 -2.01
C LEU A 118 -9.87 9.35 -2.85
N ARG A 119 -9.46 10.51 -2.34
CA ARG A 119 -8.48 11.40 -2.98
C ARG A 119 -7.31 11.62 -2.03
N PRO A 120 -6.08 11.76 -2.56
CA PRO A 120 -4.95 12.18 -1.75
C PRO A 120 -5.18 13.58 -1.18
N ARG A 121 -4.59 13.85 -0.02
CA ARG A 121 -4.57 15.18 0.58
C ARG A 121 -3.97 16.22 -0.40
N PRO A 122 -4.44 17.48 -0.37
CA PRO A 122 -3.85 18.55 -1.16
C PRO A 122 -2.33 18.67 -0.94
N GLY A 123 -1.59 18.92 -2.01
CA GLY A 123 -0.12 19.03 -1.97
C GLY A 123 0.64 17.70 -1.98
N TYR A 124 -0.05 16.56 -2.04
CA TYR A 124 0.63 15.28 -2.30
C TYR A 124 1.18 15.23 -3.73
N VAL A 125 2.47 14.92 -3.85
CA VAL A 125 3.15 14.67 -5.13
C VAL A 125 3.64 13.22 -5.14
N PRO A 126 3.15 12.37 -6.07
CA PRO A 126 3.63 11.00 -6.20
C PRO A 126 5.13 10.94 -6.52
N LYS A 127 5.79 9.86 -6.09
CA LYS A 127 7.22 9.65 -6.37
C LYS A 127 7.52 9.60 -7.87
N VAL A 128 6.55 9.16 -8.68
CA VAL A 128 6.65 9.18 -10.14
C VAL A 128 5.58 10.15 -10.64
N PRO A 129 5.95 11.39 -11.03
CA PRO A 129 4.98 12.44 -11.37
C PRO A 129 4.35 12.28 -12.76
N THR A 130 4.32 11.05 -13.31
CA THR A 130 3.76 10.77 -14.64
C THR A 130 2.23 10.74 -14.67
N THR A 131 1.57 10.70 -13.51
CA THR A 131 0.11 10.73 -13.37
C THR A 131 -0.35 12.08 -12.86
N SER A 132 -1.27 12.72 -13.59
CA SER A 132 -1.88 13.98 -13.19
C SER A 132 -2.59 13.84 -11.84
N PHE A 133 -2.78 14.94 -11.10
CA PHE A 133 -3.49 14.91 -9.81
C PHE A 133 -4.92 14.35 -9.92
N ARG A 134 -5.60 14.59 -11.06
CA ARG A 134 -6.93 14.02 -11.34
C ARG A 134 -6.92 12.50 -11.46
N ASP A 135 -5.81 11.89 -11.87
CA ASP A 135 -5.68 10.44 -12.03
C ASP A 135 -5.30 9.71 -10.71
N GLN A 136 -5.17 10.46 -9.61
CA GLN A 136 -4.83 9.91 -8.29
C GLN A 136 -6.05 9.53 -7.46
N VAL A 137 -7.26 9.76 -7.98
CA VAL A 137 -8.52 9.34 -7.36
C VAL A 137 -8.58 7.81 -7.31
N VAL A 138 -9.08 7.28 -6.20
CA VAL A 138 -9.36 5.87 -5.97
C VAL A 138 -10.85 5.72 -5.75
N THR A 139 -11.52 4.89 -6.55
CA THR A 139 -12.92 4.54 -6.32
C THR A 139 -12.99 3.08 -5.92
N LEU A 140 -13.46 2.78 -4.71
CA LEU A 140 -13.69 1.41 -4.26
C LEU A 140 -15.18 1.10 -4.36
N GLN A 141 -15.51 -0.03 -4.97
CA GLN A 141 -16.90 -0.50 -5.07
C GLN A 141 -17.26 -1.31 -3.82
N ALA A 142 -18.51 -1.19 -3.38
CA ALA A 142 -19.05 -2.09 -2.39
C ALA A 142 -19.26 -3.47 -3.01
N ILE A 143 -19.04 -4.49 -2.20
CA ILE A 143 -19.35 -5.87 -2.58
C ILE A 143 -20.80 -6.13 -2.13
N PRO A 144 -21.72 -6.38 -3.08
CA PRO A 144 -23.10 -6.65 -2.73
C PRO A 144 -23.23 -8.00 -2.01
N SER A 145 -24.25 -8.12 -1.17
CA SER A 145 -24.68 -9.42 -0.66
C SER A 145 -25.15 -10.28 -1.82
N GLN A 146 -24.57 -11.47 -1.96
CA GLN A 146 -25.03 -12.47 -2.92
C GLN A 146 -25.68 -13.63 -2.15
N GLU A 147 -26.72 -14.22 -2.73
CA GLU A 147 -27.44 -15.36 -2.11
C GLU A 147 -26.52 -16.59 -1.98
N ASP A 148 -25.65 -16.81 -2.97
CA ASP A 148 -24.73 -17.95 -3.02
C ASP A 148 -23.52 -17.85 -2.07
N ASP A 149 -23.12 -16.62 -1.69
CA ASP A 149 -22.02 -16.38 -0.75
C ASP A 149 -22.26 -15.12 0.09
N PRO A 150 -23.02 -15.24 1.20
CA PRO A 150 -23.29 -14.11 2.08
C PRO A 150 -22.02 -13.59 2.78
N ASN A 151 -20.98 -14.44 2.92
CA ASN A 151 -19.73 -14.06 3.59
C ASN A 151 -18.87 -13.14 2.72
N LEU A 152 -19.13 -13.04 1.42
CA LEU A 152 -18.42 -12.14 0.53
C LEU A 152 -18.55 -10.67 0.96
N THR A 153 -19.67 -10.32 1.62
CA THR A 153 -19.92 -9.00 2.21
C THR A 153 -18.91 -8.64 3.30
N LEU A 154 -18.37 -9.62 4.03
CA LEU A 154 -17.35 -9.43 5.07
C LEU A 154 -16.01 -8.96 4.47
N LEU A 155 -15.81 -9.14 3.16
CA LEU A 155 -14.65 -8.64 2.42
C LEU A 155 -14.89 -7.27 1.77
N CYS A 156 -16.06 -6.66 1.98
CA CYS A 156 -16.42 -5.38 1.38
C CYS A 156 -15.50 -4.25 1.89
N PRO A 157 -14.67 -3.62 1.03
CA PRO A 157 -13.77 -2.55 1.44
C PRO A 157 -14.54 -1.31 1.90
N VAL A 158 -15.71 -1.03 1.31
CA VAL A 158 -16.54 0.13 1.68
C VAL A 158 -17.11 -0.04 3.09
N HIS A 159 -17.61 -1.23 3.41
CA HIS A 159 -18.14 -1.56 4.73
C HIS A 159 -17.04 -1.53 5.80
N ALA A 160 -15.90 -2.17 5.53
CA ALA A 160 -14.74 -2.14 6.42
C ALA A 160 -14.20 -0.73 6.66
N LEU A 161 -14.21 0.12 5.63
CA LEU A 161 -13.79 1.51 5.75
C LEU A 161 -14.76 2.34 6.58
N ARG A 162 -16.07 2.12 6.40
CA ARG A 162 -17.10 2.81 7.18
C ARG A 162 -16.97 2.56 8.68
N ILE A 163 -16.91 1.30 9.07
CA ILE A 163 -16.78 0.91 10.49
C ILE A 163 -15.45 1.40 11.05
N TYR A 164 -14.38 1.35 10.27
CA TYR A 164 -13.09 1.91 10.67
C TYR A 164 -13.18 3.41 10.95
N LEU A 165 -13.81 4.18 10.06
CA LEU A 165 -13.98 5.62 10.25
C LEU A 165 -14.82 5.92 11.49
N GLU A 166 -15.96 5.25 11.65
CA GLU A 166 -16.83 5.37 12.82
C GLU A 166 -16.07 5.08 14.12
N ARG A 167 -15.37 3.94 14.20
CA ARG A 167 -14.66 3.53 15.42
C ARG A 167 -13.40 4.35 15.70
N THR A 168 -12.82 5.01 14.70
CA THR A 168 -11.65 5.88 14.90
C THR A 168 -12.01 7.34 15.14
N GLN A 169 -13.21 7.78 14.75
CA GLN A 169 -13.66 9.17 14.89
C GLN A 169 -13.49 9.75 16.31
N PRO A 170 -13.83 9.04 17.40
CA PRO A 170 -13.81 9.64 18.75
C PRO A 170 -12.42 10.04 19.26
N PHE A 171 -11.35 9.47 18.67
CA PHE A 171 -9.98 9.73 19.11
C PHE A 171 -9.08 10.22 17.98
N ARG A 172 -9.62 10.49 16.80
CA ARG A 172 -8.87 10.95 15.62
C ARG A 172 -8.28 12.34 15.87
N ARG A 173 -7.01 12.51 15.53
CA ARG A 173 -6.24 13.77 15.66
C ARG A 173 -5.57 14.18 14.34
N SER A 174 -5.92 13.50 13.26
CA SER A 174 -5.36 13.72 11.93
C SER A 174 -6.40 13.44 10.86
N GLU A 175 -6.33 14.25 9.79
CA GLU A 175 -7.11 14.07 8.58
C GLU A 175 -6.63 12.89 7.72
N GLN A 176 -5.49 12.26 8.01
CA GLN A 176 -5.03 11.10 7.24
C GLN A 176 -6.01 9.93 7.37
N LEU A 177 -6.36 9.25 6.27
CA LEU A 177 -7.32 8.15 6.26
C LEU A 177 -7.07 7.14 7.39
N PHE A 178 -5.86 6.59 7.44
CA PHE A 178 -5.41 5.70 8.49
C PHE A 178 -4.71 6.45 9.63
N VAL A 179 -5.15 6.19 10.86
CA VAL A 179 -4.58 6.73 12.10
C VAL A 179 -4.09 5.62 13.02
N SER A 180 -3.06 5.91 13.80
CA SER A 180 -2.51 4.95 14.76
C SER A 180 -3.55 4.58 15.82
N TYR A 181 -3.61 3.32 16.20
CA TYR A 181 -4.59 2.77 17.15
C TYR A 181 -4.01 2.48 18.55
N GLY A 182 -2.70 2.64 18.75
CA GLY A 182 -2.00 2.18 19.96
C GLY A 182 -1.23 3.27 20.71
N GLY A 183 -1.20 3.13 22.04
CA GLY A 183 -0.36 3.91 22.95
C GLY A 183 -0.54 5.43 22.86
N GLN A 184 0.54 6.16 23.13
CA GLN A 184 0.60 7.64 23.10
C GLN A 184 0.43 8.24 21.69
N GLN A 185 0.45 7.39 20.66
CA GLN A 185 0.29 7.81 19.27
C GLN A 185 -1.15 7.63 18.76
N LYS A 186 -2.07 7.12 19.60
CA LYS A 186 -3.46 6.87 19.21
C LYS A 186 -4.10 8.14 18.61
N GLY A 187 -4.69 7.99 17.42
CA GLY A 187 -5.34 9.05 16.66
C GLY A 187 -4.42 9.88 15.76
N LYS A 188 -3.10 9.74 15.85
CA LYS A 188 -2.14 10.49 15.04
C LYS A 188 -1.86 9.81 13.69
N THR A 189 -1.11 10.51 12.85
CA THR A 189 -0.69 10.04 11.53
C THR A 189 0.09 8.73 11.58
N VAL A 190 -0.01 7.95 10.51
CA VAL A 190 0.70 6.70 10.27
C VAL A 190 1.70 6.90 9.13
N SER A 191 2.96 6.52 9.37
CA SER A 191 4.00 6.62 8.35
C SER A 191 3.81 5.59 7.22
N LYS A 192 4.42 5.84 6.05
CA LYS A 192 4.43 4.89 4.92
C LYS A 192 4.94 3.51 5.35
N GLN A 193 6.02 3.49 6.12
CA GLN A 193 6.62 2.26 6.65
C GLN A 193 5.65 1.51 7.57
N ARG A 194 4.91 2.23 8.43
CA ARG A 194 3.96 1.60 9.34
C ARG A 194 2.75 1.01 8.61
N ILE A 195 2.23 1.66 7.57
CA ILE A 195 1.20 1.07 6.70
C ILE A 195 1.76 -0.18 6.00
N SER A 196 3.00 -0.14 5.49
CA SER A 196 3.63 -1.32 4.90
C SER A 196 3.71 -2.48 5.88
N HIS A 197 4.07 -2.22 7.14
CA HIS A 197 4.08 -3.24 8.19
C HIS A 197 2.67 -3.75 8.50
N TRP A 198 1.65 -2.89 8.49
CA TRP A 198 0.27 -3.35 8.65
C TRP A 198 -0.17 -4.33 7.57
N LEU A 199 0.19 -4.09 6.31
CA LEU A 199 -0.15 -5.04 5.23
C LEU A 199 0.53 -6.40 5.44
N VAL A 200 1.80 -6.39 5.84
CA VAL A 200 2.56 -7.61 6.18
C VAL A 200 1.98 -8.32 7.40
N ASP A 201 1.65 -7.57 8.44
CA ASP A 201 1.08 -8.10 9.69
C ASP A 201 -0.32 -8.67 9.46
N ALA A 202 -1.12 -8.07 8.59
CA ALA A 202 -2.42 -8.60 8.18
C ALA A 202 -2.28 -9.98 7.52
N ILE A 203 -1.34 -10.12 6.58
CA ILE A 203 -1.06 -11.40 5.90
C ILE A 203 -0.53 -12.42 6.90
N ARG A 204 0.43 -12.05 7.76
CA ARG A 204 0.98 -12.94 8.79
C ARG A 204 -0.12 -13.44 9.74
N MET A 205 -0.96 -12.53 10.22
CA MET A 205 -2.06 -12.85 11.13
C MET A 205 -3.11 -13.73 10.45
N ALA A 206 -3.40 -13.52 9.17
CA ALA A 206 -4.29 -14.38 8.39
C ALA A 206 -3.76 -15.82 8.29
N TYR A 207 -2.46 -15.99 8.01
CA TYR A 207 -1.83 -17.31 7.98
C TYR A 207 -1.84 -18.01 9.34
N GLN A 208 -1.53 -17.26 10.42
CA GLN A 208 -1.58 -17.77 11.78
C GLN A 208 -3.00 -18.21 12.17
N ALA A 209 -4.03 -17.44 11.83
CA ALA A 209 -5.43 -17.79 12.07
C ALA A 209 -5.85 -19.08 11.34
N ARG A 210 -5.21 -19.40 10.22
CA ARG A 210 -5.43 -20.64 9.46
C ARG A 210 -4.52 -21.80 9.87
N GLY A 211 -3.66 -21.60 10.87
CA GLY A 211 -2.69 -22.61 11.30
C GLY A 211 -1.58 -22.92 10.28
N LEU A 212 -1.32 -22.00 9.35
CA LEU A 212 -0.34 -22.17 8.28
C LEU A 212 0.98 -21.42 8.59
N PRO A 213 2.13 -21.92 8.09
CA PRO A 213 3.41 -21.23 8.27
C PRO A 213 3.40 -19.89 7.55
N CYS A 214 3.96 -18.86 8.19
CA CYS A 214 4.03 -17.53 7.59
C CYS A 214 4.91 -17.56 6.33
N PRO A 215 4.38 -17.16 5.15
CA PRO A 215 5.13 -17.18 3.90
C PRO A 215 6.14 -16.04 3.81
N LEU A 216 5.92 -14.99 4.61
CA LEU A 216 6.80 -13.83 4.73
C LEU A 216 7.86 -14.15 5.77
N GLY A 217 9.04 -14.59 5.30
CA GLY A 217 10.23 -14.82 6.12
C GLY A 217 10.71 -13.57 6.83
#